data_AF-A0A402D6A5-F1
#
_entry.id   AF-A0A402D6A5-F1
#
_cell.length_a   1.000
_cell.length_b   1.000
_cell.length_c   1.000
_cell.angle_alpha   90.00
_cell.angle_beta   90.00
_cell.angle_gamma   90.00
#
_symmetry.space_group_name_H-M   'P 1'
#
loop_
_entity.id
_entity.type
_entity.pdbx_description
1 polymer ?
#
loop_
_entity_poly.entity_id
_entity_poly.type
_entity_poly.pdbx_seq_one_letter_code
_entity_poly.pdbx_strand_id
1 'polypeptide(L)'
;MKTRQGFTLIELLVVIAIIAILAAILFPVFAKARDKARQTACLSNEKQMALAFMQYIQDNDERFPACFDNIRIMNWGQLIYPYVKSLNVYKCPSNPIADAPGNMDYSGGSLLIPASYMMNGLLGFQQGPGQEFYGAWHSYAAINEPAQKILVSEASGHNPHSNWPDWWECSGGPCTTANYTHSPIHDVWYVGHSGFMNCIFIDGHVKAMKPVNTMNKIAMWGQAFPSDQYPAGSDPLCTGNYSDDAINCNDVNPSAVTCLAGLTTKYQ
;
A
#
# COMPACT_ATOMS: atom_id res chain seq x y z
N MET A 1 -28.51 64.03 18.65
CA MET A 1 -27.68 63.95 17.43
C MET A 1 -26.49 63.05 17.76
N LYS A 2 -26.48 61.78 17.32
CA LYS A 2 -25.37 60.84 17.60
C LYS A 2 -24.26 61.11 16.59
N THR A 3 -23.11 61.58 17.06
CA THR A 3 -21.88 61.65 16.27
C THR A 3 -21.45 60.24 15.89
N ARG A 4 -21.43 59.93 14.59
CA ARG A 4 -20.86 58.66 14.11
C ARG A 4 -19.34 58.79 14.15
N GLN A 5 -18.69 57.97 14.96
CA GLN A 5 -17.24 57.82 14.91
C GLN A 5 -16.88 57.06 13.62
N GLY A 6 -16.07 57.69 12.76
CA GLY A 6 -15.55 57.09 11.55
C GLY A 6 -14.28 56.30 11.85
N PHE A 7 -14.14 55.13 11.25
CA PHE A 7 -12.90 54.34 11.30
C PHE A 7 -11.79 55.09 10.57
N THR A 8 -10.61 55.20 11.17
CA THR A 8 -9.45 55.77 10.48
C THR A 8 -8.81 54.72 9.58
N LEU A 9 -8.17 55.16 8.48
CA LEU A 9 -7.49 54.26 7.54
C LEU A 9 -6.37 53.47 8.23
N ILE A 10 -5.71 54.05 9.23
CA ILE A 10 -4.63 53.42 9.99
C ILE A 10 -5.15 52.27 10.85
N GLU A 11 -6.28 52.44 11.54
CA GLU A 11 -6.89 51.38 12.34
C GLU A 11 -7.27 50.17 11.49
N LEU A 12 -7.83 50.42 10.30
CA LEU A 12 -8.17 49.34 9.37
C LEU A 12 -6.91 48.63 8.85
N LEU A 13 -5.85 49.38 8.55
CA LEU A 13 -4.58 48.85 8.02
C LEU A 13 -3.85 47.98 9.05
N VAL A 14 -3.83 48.39 10.33
CA VAL A 14 -3.20 47.60 11.39
C VAL A 14 -3.93 46.28 11.60
N VAL A 15 -5.28 46.28 11.55
CA VAL A 15 -6.08 45.05 11.73
C VAL A 15 -5.81 44.05 10.61
N ILE A 16 -5.81 44.49 9.35
CA ILE A 16 -5.52 43.58 8.23
C ILE A 16 -4.07 43.07 8.30
N ALA A 17 -3.12 43.89 8.76
CA ALA A 17 -1.73 43.47 8.92
C ALA A 17 -1.60 42.36 9.98
N ILE A 18 -2.29 42.51 11.13
CA ILE A 18 -2.31 41.48 12.17
C ILE A 18 -2.97 40.20 11.65
N ILE A 19 -4.10 40.29 10.97
CA ILE A 19 -4.78 39.12 10.38
C ILE A 19 -3.85 38.42 9.36
N ALA A 20 -3.15 39.18 8.52
CA ALA A 20 -2.22 38.63 7.54
C ALA A 20 -1.05 37.87 8.22
N ILE A 21 -0.47 38.42 9.29
CA ILE A 21 0.59 37.76 10.05
C ILE A 21 0.08 36.46 10.71
N LEU A 22 -1.09 36.52 11.36
CA LEU A 22 -1.69 35.35 11.98
C LEU A 22 -1.99 34.26 10.95
N ALA A 23 -2.61 34.62 9.83
CA ALA A 23 -2.93 33.70 8.74
C ALA A 23 -1.67 33.06 8.15
N ALA A 24 -0.59 33.83 7.96
CA ALA A 24 0.68 33.34 7.42
C ALA A 24 1.32 32.23 8.28
N ILE A 25 1.16 32.29 9.61
CA ILE A 25 1.66 31.24 10.52
C ILE A 25 0.65 30.09 10.64
N LEU A 26 -0.64 30.42 10.63
CA LEU A 26 -1.71 29.47 10.89
C LEU A 26 -1.90 28.48 9.74
N PHE A 27 -1.87 28.94 8.49
CA PHE A 27 -2.07 28.09 7.32
C PHE A 27 -1.08 26.93 7.17
N PRO A 28 0.26 27.12 7.28
CA PRO A 28 1.19 26.00 7.15
C PRO A 28 1.05 24.99 8.30
N VAL A 29 0.71 25.44 9.51
CA VAL A 29 0.47 24.56 10.66
C VAL A 29 -0.81 23.74 10.48
N PHE A 30 -1.89 24.38 10.03
CA PHE A 30 -3.16 23.70 9.75
C PHE A 30 -3.04 22.67 8.63
N ALA A 31 -2.27 22.95 7.58
CA ALA A 31 -2.02 22.00 6.51
C ALA A 31 -1.36 20.72 7.05
N LYS A 32 -0.27 20.86 7.81
CA LYS A 32 0.43 19.72 8.45
C LYS A 32 -0.48 18.94 9.42
N ALA A 33 -1.28 19.65 10.21
CA ALA A 33 -2.21 19.02 11.15
C ALA A 33 -3.29 18.21 10.42
N ARG A 34 -3.83 18.75 9.32
CA ARG A 34 -4.82 18.07 8.47
C ARG A 34 -4.24 16.82 7.82
N ASP A 35 -3.00 16.88 7.32
CA ASP A 35 -2.34 15.72 6.70
C ASP A 35 -2.09 14.61 7.73
N LYS A 36 -1.69 14.96 8.96
CA LYS A 36 -1.57 13.98 10.06
C LYS A 36 -2.89 13.36 10.49
N ALA A 37 -3.98 14.14 10.47
CA ALA A 37 -5.32 13.60 10.72
C ALA A 37 -5.73 12.59 9.63
N ARG A 38 -5.47 12.89 8.35
CA ARG A 38 -5.74 11.97 7.24
C ARG A 38 -4.87 10.71 7.30
N GLN A 39 -3.58 10.84 7.64
CA GLN A 39 -2.69 9.70 7.89
C GLN A 39 -3.27 8.78 8.98
N THR A 40 -3.73 9.36 10.09
CA THR A 40 -4.33 8.60 11.20
C THR A 40 -5.60 7.89 10.75
N ALA A 41 -6.41 8.52 9.90
CA ALA A 41 -7.59 7.89 9.32
C ALA A 41 -7.23 6.70 8.40
N CYS A 42 -6.24 6.84 7.50
CA CYS A 42 -5.78 5.71 6.66
C CYS A 42 -5.22 4.57 7.52
N LEU A 43 -4.46 4.88 8.58
CA LEU A 43 -3.97 3.87 9.53
C LEU A 43 -5.12 3.15 10.26
N SER A 44 -6.18 3.86 10.63
CA SER A 44 -7.37 3.26 11.26
C SER A 44 -8.15 2.36 10.29
N ASN A 45 -8.17 2.70 9.01
CA ASN A 45 -8.75 1.87 7.95
C ASN A 45 -7.95 0.57 7.79
N GLU A 46 -6.63 0.66 7.73
CA GLU A 46 -5.77 -0.52 7.66
C GLU A 46 -5.89 -1.43 8.88
N LYS A 47 -6.05 -0.88 10.09
CA LYS A 47 -6.31 -1.71 11.28
C LYS A 47 -7.61 -2.50 11.19
N GLN A 48 -8.65 -1.92 10.57
CA GLN A 48 -9.90 -2.62 10.33
C GLN A 48 -9.73 -3.73 9.29
N MET A 49 -8.96 -3.46 8.21
CA MET A 49 -8.63 -4.50 7.22
C MET A 49 -7.77 -5.60 7.82
N ALA A 50 -6.78 -5.27 8.65
CA ALA A 50 -5.91 -6.24 9.31
C ALA A 50 -6.72 -7.19 10.20
N LEU A 51 -7.67 -6.67 10.97
CA LEU A 51 -8.60 -7.51 11.74
C LEU A 51 -9.44 -8.40 10.82
N ALA A 52 -9.93 -7.88 9.70
CA ALA A 52 -10.69 -8.64 8.71
C ALA A 52 -9.86 -9.75 8.05
N PHE A 53 -8.58 -9.51 7.76
CA PHE A 53 -7.65 -10.55 7.33
C PHE A 53 -7.52 -11.66 8.37
N MET A 54 -7.32 -11.32 9.64
CA MET A 54 -7.20 -12.33 10.70
C MET A 54 -8.47 -13.16 10.87
N GLN A 55 -9.65 -12.56 10.67
CA GLN A 55 -10.93 -13.30 10.67
C GLN A 55 -11.05 -14.20 9.44
N TYR A 56 -10.72 -13.69 8.26
CA TYR A 56 -10.70 -14.48 7.02
C TYR A 56 -9.78 -15.70 7.15
N ILE A 57 -8.56 -15.50 7.65
CA ILE A 57 -7.54 -16.55 7.82
C ILE A 57 -8.07 -17.66 8.73
N GLN A 58 -8.72 -17.30 9.85
CA GLN A 58 -9.31 -18.27 10.78
C GLN A 58 -10.42 -19.11 10.13
N ASP A 59 -11.23 -18.51 9.26
CA ASP A 59 -12.35 -19.18 8.58
C ASP A 59 -11.90 -20.01 7.35
N ASN A 60 -10.68 -19.80 6.84
CA ASN A 60 -10.19 -20.39 5.59
C ASN A 60 -8.94 -21.28 5.82
N ASP A 61 -8.97 -22.17 6.82
CA ASP A 61 -7.88 -23.12 7.11
C ASP A 61 -6.50 -22.45 7.27
N GLU A 62 -6.48 -21.29 7.93
CA GLU A 62 -5.29 -20.46 8.16
C GLU A 62 -4.65 -19.89 6.88
N ARG A 63 -5.40 -19.80 5.78
CA ARG A 63 -4.88 -19.32 4.49
C ARG A 63 -5.17 -17.85 4.22
N PHE A 64 -4.25 -17.20 3.51
CA PHE A 64 -4.42 -15.83 3.05
C PHE A 64 -5.28 -15.77 1.77
N PRO A 65 -5.89 -14.62 1.43
CA PRO A 65 -6.58 -14.47 0.16
C PRO A 65 -5.68 -14.78 -1.04
N ALA A 66 -6.16 -15.52 -2.02
CA ALA A 66 -5.42 -15.76 -3.28
C ALA A 66 -5.67 -14.64 -4.29
N CYS A 67 -4.72 -14.39 -5.18
CA CYS A 67 -4.96 -13.49 -6.31
C CYS A 67 -5.69 -14.20 -7.46
N PHE A 68 -5.67 -15.53 -7.51
CA PHE A 68 -6.48 -16.32 -8.42
C PHE A 68 -6.69 -17.75 -7.92
N ASP A 69 -7.73 -18.40 -8.45
CA ASP A 69 -7.94 -19.84 -8.38
C ASP A 69 -7.79 -20.46 -9.79
N ASN A 70 -7.98 -21.78 -9.92
CA ASN A 70 -7.83 -22.50 -11.19
C ASN A 70 -8.71 -21.97 -12.36
N ILE A 71 -9.66 -21.05 -12.11
CA ILE A 71 -10.68 -20.63 -13.08
C ILE A 71 -10.97 -19.12 -13.03
N ARG A 72 -10.56 -18.39 -11.98
CA ARG A 72 -10.97 -17.00 -11.73
C ARG A 72 -9.86 -16.15 -11.13
N ILE A 73 -9.88 -14.88 -11.50
CA ILE A 73 -9.11 -13.83 -10.83
C ILE A 73 -9.88 -13.38 -9.58
N MET A 74 -9.16 -13.20 -8.47
CA MET A 74 -9.73 -12.86 -7.18
C MET A 74 -9.21 -11.50 -6.68
N ASN A 75 -10.12 -10.70 -6.14
CA ASN A 75 -9.79 -9.48 -5.42
C ASN A 75 -9.74 -9.79 -3.93
N TRP A 76 -8.58 -9.59 -3.31
CA TRP A 76 -8.42 -9.82 -1.86
C TRP A 76 -9.39 -8.98 -1.03
N GLY A 77 -9.69 -7.76 -1.50
CA GLY A 77 -10.61 -6.84 -0.85
C GLY A 77 -12.03 -7.38 -0.81
N GLN A 78 -12.50 -8.00 -1.90
CA GLN A 78 -13.79 -8.68 -1.98
C GLN A 78 -13.85 -9.88 -1.04
N LEU A 79 -12.74 -10.61 -0.89
CA LEU A 79 -12.66 -11.79 -0.03
C LEU A 79 -12.76 -11.43 1.46
N ILE A 80 -12.14 -10.33 1.88
CA ILE A 80 -12.24 -9.86 3.27
C ILE A 80 -13.45 -8.94 3.51
N TYR A 81 -14.15 -8.49 2.45
CA TYR A 81 -15.30 -7.59 2.56
C TYR A 81 -16.42 -8.08 3.50
N PRO A 82 -16.78 -9.38 3.55
CA PRO A 82 -17.77 -9.88 4.51
C PRO A 82 -17.45 -9.57 5.98
N TYR A 83 -16.17 -9.37 6.31
CA TYR A 83 -15.67 -9.06 7.65
C TYR A 83 -15.59 -7.55 7.92
N VAL A 84 -15.40 -6.74 6.87
CA VAL A 84 -15.32 -5.27 6.96
C VAL A 84 -16.70 -4.60 6.82
N LYS A 85 -17.50 -5.04 5.84
CA LYS A 85 -18.85 -4.54 5.49
C LYS A 85 -18.94 -3.04 5.20
N SER A 86 -17.84 -2.40 4.82
CA SER A 86 -17.78 -0.98 4.50
C SER A 86 -16.71 -0.66 3.46
N LEU A 87 -17.12 -0.13 2.30
CA LEU A 87 -16.20 0.25 1.22
C LEU A 87 -15.32 1.46 1.59
N ASN A 88 -15.74 2.29 2.55
CA ASN A 88 -14.97 3.46 2.99
C ASN A 88 -13.65 3.07 3.67
N VAL A 89 -13.56 1.85 4.19
CA VAL A 89 -12.34 1.31 4.81
C VAL A 89 -11.25 1.05 3.75
N TYR A 90 -11.63 0.82 2.49
CA TYR A 90 -10.68 0.58 1.39
C TYR A 90 -10.25 1.88 0.70
N LYS A 91 -10.64 3.05 1.24
CA LYS A 91 -10.26 4.37 0.71
C LYS A 91 -9.29 5.05 1.67
N CYS A 92 -8.12 5.43 1.19
CA CYS A 92 -7.24 6.31 1.95
C CYS A 92 -7.61 7.78 1.66
N PRO A 93 -8.09 8.57 2.63
CA PRO A 93 -8.44 9.99 2.43
C PRO A 93 -7.29 10.90 1.97
N SER A 94 -6.03 10.45 2.08
CA SER A 94 -4.89 11.19 1.50
C SER A 94 -4.67 10.83 0.03
N ASN A 95 -5.07 9.64 -0.43
CA ASN A 95 -4.85 9.19 -1.79
C ASN A 95 -5.81 9.94 -2.75
N PRO A 96 -5.28 10.75 -3.69
CA PRO A 96 -6.10 11.54 -4.62
C PRO A 96 -6.86 10.68 -5.64
N ILE A 97 -6.53 9.40 -5.77
CA ILE A 97 -7.12 8.42 -6.69
C ILE A 97 -8.05 7.45 -5.93
N ALA A 98 -8.34 7.70 -4.63
CA ALA A 98 -9.16 6.81 -3.79
C ALA A 98 -10.61 6.63 -4.27
N ASP A 99 -11.10 7.53 -5.12
CA ASP A 99 -12.42 7.45 -5.75
C ASP A 99 -12.38 6.96 -7.21
N ALA A 100 -11.19 6.79 -7.79
CA ALA A 100 -11.12 6.08 -9.06
C ALA A 100 -11.61 4.65 -8.78
N PRO A 101 -12.58 4.13 -9.56
CA PRO A 101 -12.91 2.73 -9.46
C PRO A 101 -11.60 1.98 -9.69
N GLY A 102 -11.23 1.13 -8.74
CA GLY A 102 -10.39 0.01 -9.11
C GLY A 102 -11.17 -0.68 -10.21
N ASN A 103 -10.74 -0.51 -11.46
CA ASN A 103 -10.91 -1.56 -12.45
C ASN A 103 -10.39 -2.81 -11.69
N MET A 104 -11.14 -3.86 -11.41
CA MET A 104 -12.03 -4.58 -12.30
C MET A 104 -12.94 -5.48 -11.46
N ASP A 105 -14.14 -5.68 -11.98
CA ASP A 105 -14.89 -6.89 -11.69
C ASP A 105 -14.11 -8.10 -12.27
N TYR A 106 -13.29 -8.75 -11.44
CA TYR A 106 -12.41 -9.84 -11.86
C TYR A 106 -13.10 -11.20 -12.04
N SER A 107 -14.30 -11.34 -11.49
CA SER A 107 -15.00 -12.61 -11.37
C SER A 107 -16.51 -12.56 -11.70
N GLY A 108 -17.00 -11.43 -12.22
CA GLY A 108 -18.43 -11.19 -12.51
C GLY A 108 -19.25 -10.75 -11.28
N GLY A 109 -18.60 -10.32 -10.20
CA GLY A 109 -19.20 -9.75 -9.01
C GLY A 109 -19.32 -8.22 -9.07
N SER A 110 -20.52 -7.69 -8.83
CA SER A 110 -20.83 -6.26 -8.92
C SER A 110 -20.16 -5.35 -7.86
N LEU A 111 -19.32 -5.89 -6.96
CA LEU A 111 -18.72 -5.14 -5.87
C LEU A 111 -17.33 -4.60 -6.25
N LEU A 112 -17.26 -3.31 -6.57
CA LEU A 112 -15.99 -2.64 -6.88
C LEU A 112 -15.29 -2.17 -5.59
N ILE A 113 -14.12 -2.75 -5.30
CA ILE A 113 -13.28 -2.33 -4.19
C ILE A 113 -12.34 -1.20 -4.64
N PRO A 114 -12.29 -0.06 -3.93
CA PRO A 114 -11.36 1.03 -4.23
C PRO A 114 -9.88 0.63 -4.13
N ALA A 115 -9.04 1.13 -5.03
CA ALA A 115 -7.63 0.73 -5.16
C ALA A 115 -6.65 1.55 -4.28
N SER A 116 -7.04 2.00 -3.07
CA SER A 116 -6.10 2.76 -2.21
C SER A 116 -5.03 1.90 -1.55
N TYR A 117 -5.17 0.59 -1.64
CA TYR A 117 -4.32 -0.39 -0.98
C TYR A 117 -4.01 -1.52 -1.96
N MET A 118 -2.82 -2.09 -1.84
CA MET A 118 -2.41 -3.25 -2.62
C MET A 118 -1.95 -4.37 -1.70
N MET A 119 -2.31 -5.58 -2.03
CA MET A 119 -1.79 -6.76 -1.36
C MET A 119 -0.47 -7.19 -2.00
N ASN A 120 0.41 -7.72 -1.17
CA ASN A 120 1.66 -8.31 -1.61
C ASN A 120 1.33 -9.47 -2.58
N GLY A 121 1.64 -9.28 -3.87
CA GLY A 121 1.37 -10.27 -4.94
C GLY A 121 2.10 -11.59 -4.75
N LEU A 122 3.18 -11.58 -3.97
CA LEU A 122 3.99 -12.75 -3.64
C LEU A 122 3.31 -13.66 -2.63
N LEU A 123 2.21 -13.19 -2.04
CA LEU A 123 1.31 -14.01 -1.25
C LEU A 123 0.22 -14.67 -2.09
N GLY A 124 0.07 -14.40 -3.39
CA GLY A 124 -1.18 -14.71 -4.10
C GLY A 124 -1.13 -15.84 -5.15
N PHE A 125 0.06 -16.23 -5.61
CA PHE A 125 0.24 -16.79 -6.95
C PHE A 125 0.13 -18.34 -7.02
N GLN A 126 -0.37 -18.90 -8.14
CA GLN A 126 -0.54 -20.36 -8.40
C GLN A 126 -0.58 -20.73 -9.93
N GLN A 127 0.48 -20.83 -10.74
CA GLN A 127 0.35 -21.15 -12.20
C GLN A 127 -0.10 -22.60 -12.55
N GLY A 128 -1.27 -23.03 -12.07
CA GLY A 128 -1.98 -24.23 -12.54
C GLY A 128 -1.94 -25.44 -11.61
N PRO A 129 -2.52 -26.57 -12.05
CA PRO A 129 -2.59 -27.80 -11.26
C PRO A 129 -1.18 -28.36 -10.98
N GLY A 130 -0.84 -28.54 -9.70
CA GLY A 130 0.48 -29.06 -9.29
C GLY A 130 1.62 -28.04 -9.36
N GLN A 131 1.31 -26.76 -9.59
CA GLN A 131 2.25 -25.64 -9.50
C GLN A 131 1.86 -24.80 -8.28
N GLU A 132 2.14 -25.33 -7.10
CA GLU A 132 1.93 -24.64 -5.82
C GLU A 132 3.00 -23.55 -5.70
N PHE A 133 2.72 -22.37 -6.24
CA PHE A 133 3.49 -21.19 -5.89
C PHE A 133 3.05 -20.71 -4.53
N TYR A 134 4.01 -20.20 -3.79
CA TYR A 134 3.85 -20.00 -2.37
C TYR A 134 3.05 -18.73 -2.07
N GLY A 135 2.08 -18.80 -1.16
CA GLY A 135 1.64 -17.62 -0.40
C GLY A 135 0.19 -17.64 0.09
N ALA A 136 -0.76 -17.93 -0.80
CA ALA A 136 -2.18 -17.81 -0.48
C ALA A 136 -2.76 -19.13 0.00
N TRP A 137 -2.09 -20.22 -0.32
CA TRP A 137 -2.50 -21.57 0.03
C TRP A 137 -1.67 -22.16 1.18
N HIS A 138 -0.67 -21.42 1.67
CA HIS A 138 0.05 -21.79 2.88
C HIS A 138 -0.71 -21.34 4.12
N SER A 139 -0.71 -22.21 5.12
CA SER A 139 -1.17 -21.84 6.45
C SER A 139 -0.28 -20.73 7.00
N TYR A 140 -0.88 -19.80 7.74
CA TYR A 140 -0.22 -18.81 8.56
C TYR A 140 0.96 -19.39 9.38
N ALA A 141 0.86 -20.64 9.84
CA ALA A 141 1.90 -21.33 10.60
C ALA A 141 3.17 -21.65 9.79
N ALA A 142 3.10 -21.65 8.45
CA ALA A 142 4.24 -21.90 7.58
C ALA A 142 5.13 -20.66 7.38
N ILE A 143 4.70 -19.48 7.86
CA ILE A 143 5.39 -18.22 7.63
C ILE A 143 6.33 -17.93 8.81
N ASN A 144 7.63 -17.79 8.54
CA ASN A 144 8.58 -17.38 9.55
C ASN A 144 8.50 -15.86 9.77
N GLU A 145 8.58 -15.45 11.04
CA GLU A 145 8.62 -14.05 11.45
C GLU A 145 7.46 -13.19 10.87
N PRO A 146 6.18 -13.58 11.04
CA PRO A 146 5.04 -12.88 10.42
C PRO A 146 4.95 -11.39 10.82
N ALA A 147 5.46 -11.03 12.00
CA ALA A 147 5.57 -9.64 12.47
C ALA A 147 6.62 -8.79 11.73
N GLN A 148 7.37 -9.35 10.79
CA GLN A 148 8.35 -8.61 9.98
C GLN A 148 7.97 -8.55 8.49
N LYS A 149 6.88 -9.21 8.07
CA LYS A 149 6.50 -9.34 6.66
C LYS A 149 5.27 -8.52 6.35
N ILE A 150 5.32 -7.83 5.22
CA ILE A 150 4.23 -6.95 4.81
C ILE A 150 3.23 -7.72 3.95
N LEU A 151 1.97 -7.63 4.37
CA LEU A 151 0.79 -8.21 3.73
C LEU A 151 0.15 -7.20 2.76
N VAL A 152 -0.07 -5.96 3.20
CA VAL A 152 -0.69 -4.88 2.40
C VAL A 152 0.10 -3.59 2.56
N SER A 153 0.22 -2.81 1.47
CA SER A 153 0.67 -1.42 1.48
C SER A 153 -0.35 -0.46 0.89
N GLU A 154 -0.16 0.82 1.18
CA GLU A 154 -0.84 1.89 0.46
C GLU A 154 -0.39 2.00 -1.00
N ALA A 155 -1.37 2.03 -1.89
CA ALA A 155 -1.20 2.12 -3.33
C ALA A 155 -1.67 3.46 -3.85
N SER A 156 -1.06 3.94 -4.93
CA SER A 156 -1.49 5.17 -5.63
C SER A 156 -2.78 4.96 -6.45
N GLY A 157 -3.33 3.74 -6.49
CA GLY A 157 -4.56 3.41 -7.23
C GLY A 157 -4.38 3.18 -8.72
N HIS A 158 -3.16 3.32 -9.24
CA HIS A 158 -2.88 3.15 -10.66
C HIS A 158 -1.63 2.29 -10.86
N ASN A 159 -1.83 1.04 -11.27
CA ASN A 159 -0.80 0.28 -11.98
C ASN A 159 -1.12 0.37 -13.49
N PRO A 160 -0.51 1.30 -14.25
CA PRO A 160 -0.76 1.46 -15.69
C PRO A 160 -0.43 0.23 -16.54
N HIS A 161 0.32 -0.72 -15.96
CA HIS A 161 0.92 -1.83 -16.68
C HIS A 161 0.39 -3.19 -16.22
N SER A 162 -0.52 -3.22 -15.24
CA SER A 162 -1.08 -4.45 -14.69
C SER A 162 -2.58 -4.44 -14.80
N ASN A 163 -3.13 -5.55 -15.24
CA ASN A 163 -4.55 -5.87 -15.07
C ASN A 163 -4.88 -6.13 -13.59
N TRP A 164 -4.00 -5.86 -12.63
CA TRP A 164 -4.15 -6.21 -11.21
C TRP A 164 -3.76 -5.03 -10.29
N PRO A 165 -4.39 -3.85 -10.37
CA PRO A 165 -4.03 -2.65 -9.60
C PRO A 165 -4.05 -2.82 -8.06
N ASP A 166 -4.78 -3.80 -7.54
CA ASP A 166 -4.87 -4.13 -6.12
C ASP A 166 -3.82 -5.16 -5.68
N TRP A 167 -2.96 -5.61 -6.59
CA TRP A 167 -1.88 -6.55 -6.34
C TRP A 167 -0.55 -6.02 -6.88
N TRP A 168 0.47 -6.11 -6.04
CA TRP A 168 1.78 -5.53 -6.32
C TRP A 168 2.58 -6.25 -7.43
N GLU A 169 2.46 -7.58 -7.57
CA GLU A 169 3.41 -8.39 -8.38
C GLU A 169 2.79 -9.54 -9.19
N CYS A 170 1.47 -9.57 -9.42
CA CYS A 170 0.81 -10.72 -10.04
C CYS A 170 1.17 -11.02 -11.49
N SER A 171 2.00 -10.20 -12.15
CA SER A 171 2.50 -10.50 -13.48
C SER A 171 3.80 -9.76 -13.78
N GLY A 172 4.83 -9.89 -12.93
CA GLY A 172 6.27 -9.85 -13.27
C GLY A 172 7.13 -8.67 -12.78
N GLY A 173 8.45 -8.83 -13.01
CA GLY A 173 9.55 -8.26 -12.20
C GLY A 173 10.04 -6.81 -12.45
N PRO A 174 11.34 -6.51 -12.20
CA PRO A 174 11.78 -5.25 -11.60
C PRO A 174 11.51 -3.94 -12.32
N CYS A 175 11.15 -2.93 -11.52
CA CYS A 175 11.69 -1.57 -11.33
C CYS A 175 12.41 -0.79 -12.46
N THR A 176 12.85 -1.35 -13.59
CA THR A 176 13.66 -0.62 -14.58
C THR A 176 13.57 -1.07 -16.03
N THR A 177 12.77 -2.07 -16.42
CA THR A 177 12.70 -2.38 -17.87
C THR A 177 11.57 -1.62 -18.54
N ALA A 178 11.95 -0.68 -19.41
CA ALA A 178 11.10 0.07 -20.35
C ALA A 178 10.35 -0.82 -21.37
N ASN A 179 10.14 -2.10 -21.08
CA ASN A 179 9.48 -3.07 -21.93
C ASN A 179 8.20 -3.57 -21.22
N TYR A 180 7.18 -2.72 -21.27
CA TYR A 180 5.75 -3.03 -21.39
C TYR A 180 5.00 -4.00 -20.46
N THR A 181 5.52 -4.51 -19.34
CA THR A 181 4.66 -5.36 -18.46
C THR A 181 4.68 -5.06 -16.95
N HIS A 182 5.60 -4.25 -16.40
CA HIS A 182 5.66 -4.00 -14.94
C HIS A 182 5.85 -2.52 -14.62
N SER A 183 5.06 -1.99 -13.68
CA SER A 183 5.24 -0.63 -13.18
C SER A 183 6.46 -0.51 -12.28
N PRO A 184 7.26 0.55 -12.40
CA PRO A 184 8.23 0.89 -11.37
C PRO A 184 7.49 1.06 -10.04
N ILE A 185 8.05 0.50 -8.97
CA ILE A 185 7.59 0.68 -7.58
C ILE A 185 7.16 2.12 -7.27
N HIS A 186 7.90 3.06 -7.84
CA HIS A 186 7.71 4.49 -7.70
C HIS A 186 6.35 5.04 -8.18
N ASP A 187 5.69 4.31 -9.07
CA ASP A 187 4.43 4.74 -9.69
C ASP A 187 3.22 4.11 -9.01
N VAL A 188 3.42 2.98 -8.33
CA VAL A 188 2.36 2.18 -7.71
C VAL A 188 2.26 2.37 -6.20
N TRP A 189 3.34 2.67 -5.47
CA TRP A 189 3.26 2.97 -4.03
C TRP A 189 2.83 4.40 -3.74
N TYR A 190 1.99 4.55 -2.72
CA TYR A 190 1.53 5.83 -2.22
C TYR A 190 2.23 6.19 -0.91
N VAL A 191 2.95 7.31 -0.90
CA VAL A 191 3.71 7.80 0.27
C VAL A 191 3.35 9.25 0.62
N GLY A 192 2.09 9.62 0.36
CA GLY A 192 1.62 10.99 0.56
C GLY A 192 1.39 11.40 2.01
N HIS A 193 1.67 10.54 3.00
CA HIS A 193 1.63 10.90 4.42
C HIS A 193 2.93 11.56 4.90
N SER A 194 3.39 12.59 4.17
CA SER A 194 4.69 13.24 4.36
C SER A 194 5.87 12.28 4.17
N GLY A 195 5.83 11.45 3.12
CA GLY A 195 6.88 10.48 2.79
C GLY A 195 6.80 9.16 3.58
N PHE A 196 5.68 8.93 4.27
CA PHE A 196 5.38 7.64 4.92
C PHE A 196 4.26 6.93 4.17
N MET A 197 4.34 5.60 4.17
CA MET A 197 3.26 4.69 3.81
C MET A 197 2.85 3.92 5.05
N ASN A 198 1.57 3.57 5.14
CA ASN A 198 1.10 2.60 6.11
C ASN A 198 1.19 1.19 5.49
N CYS A 199 1.49 0.21 6.34
CA CYS A 199 1.65 -1.18 5.96
C CYS A 199 0.93 -2.07 6.99
N ILE A 200 0.19 -3.06 6.49
CA ILE A 200 -0.32 -4.18 7.28
C ILE A 200 0.69 -5.31 7.22
N PHE A 201 1.04 -5.86 8.38
CA PHE A 201 1.92 -7.01 8.48
C PHE A 201 1.13 -8.32 8.59
N ILE A 202 1.78 -9.44 8.32
CA ILE A 202 1.16 -10.77 8.26
C ILE A 202 0.51 -11.17 9.60
N ASP A 203 1.07 -10.74 10.72
CA ASP A 203 0.48 -10.95 12.07
C ASP A 203 -0.71 -10.01 12.38
N GLY A 204 -1.07 -9.13 11.45
CA GLY A 204 -2.18 -8.18 11.58
C GLY A 204 -1.84 -6.86 12.27
N HIS A 205 -0.58 -6.60 12.65
CA HIS A 205 -0.23 -5.26 13.12
C HIS A 205 -0.07 -4.29 11.94
N VAL A 206 -0.24 -2.99 12.23
CA VAL A 206 -0.16 -1.93 11.21
C VAL A 206 0.86 -0.89 11.64
N LYS A 207 1.73 -0.50 10.70
CA LYS A 207 2.83 0.42 10.99
C LYS A 207 3.04 1.40 9.85
N ALA A 208 3.17 2.67 10.21
CA ALA A 208 3.65 3.71 9.29
C ALA A 208 5.16 3.65 9.17
N MET A 209 5.68 3.61 7.95
CA MET A 209 7.12 3.54 7.69
C MET A 209 7.50 4.24 6.38
N LYS A 210 8.77 4.64 6.29
CA LYS A 210 9.32 5.11 5.02
C LYS A 210 9.53 3.89 4.11
N PRO A 211 9.28 4.00 2.79
CA PRO A 211 9.48 2.89 1.85
C PRO A 211 10.86 2.25 1.96
N VAL A 212 11.91 3.07 2.01
CA VAL A 212 13.29 2.56 2.12
C VAL A 212 13.52 1.68 3.36
N ASN A 213 12.75 1.87 4.43
CA ASN A 213 12.85 1.07 5.65
C ASN A 213 12.22 -0.32 5.51
N THR A 214 11.41 -0.57 4.48
CA THR A 214 10.92 -1.93 4.17
C THR A 214 11.99 -2.81 3.51
N MET A 215 13.14 -2.21 3.19
CA MET A 215 14.28 -2.83 2.50
C MET A 215 15.56 -2.71 3.33
N ASN A 216 15.47 -2.98 4.65
CA ASN A 216 16.65 -3.09 5.53
C ASN A 216 17.15 -4.55 5.54
N LYS A 217 18.24 -4.88 6.26
CA LYS A 217 18.93 -6.20 6.34
C LYS A 217 18.13 -7.49 6.09
N ILE A 218 16.81 -7.51 6.33
CA ILE A 218 15.85 -8.51 5.85
C ILE A 218 14.78 -7.77 5.04
N ALA A 219 14.55 -8.16 3.78
CA ALA A 219 13.50 -7.53 2.99
C ALA A 219 12.11 -8.02 3.47
N MET A 220 11.18 -7.07 3.61
CA MET A 220 9.84 -7.35 4.13
C MET A 220 8.84 -7.84 3.06
N TRP A 221 9.29 -7.98 1.81
CA TRP A 221 8.48 -8.13 0.59
C TRP A 221 8.99 -9.26 -0.36
N GLY A 222 9.74 -10.27 0.10
CA GLY A 222 10.53 -11.18 -0.79
C GLY A 222 9.75 -12.12 -1.72
N GLN A 223 10.41 -12.62 -2.78
CA GLN A 223 9.83 -13.49 -3.83
C GLN A 223 9.67 -14.98 -3.53
N ALA A 224 8.70 -15.56 -4.25
CA ALA A 224 8.25 -16.95 -4.22
C ALA A 224 8.41 -17.71 -5.56
N PHE A 225 9.62 -17.76 -6.15
CA PHE A 225 9.83 -18.57 -7.36
C PHE A 225 11.03 -19.51 -7.25
N PRO A 226 10.85 -20.81 -7.49
CA PRO A 226 11.96 -21.71 -7.79
C PRO A 226 12.66 -21.25 -9.09
N SER A 227 13.97 -21.40 -9.08
CA SER A 227 14.94 -20.81 -10.02
C SER A 227 14.99 -21.45 -11.42
N ASP A 228 13.93 -22.10 -11.87
CA ASP A 228 13.87 -22.80 -13.16
C ASP A 228 13.04 -22.05 -14.22
N GLN A 229 12.14 -21.13 -13.83
CA GLN A 229 11.41 -20.26 -14.75
C GLN A 229 11.99 -18.85 -14.89
N TYR A 230 12.81 -18.41 -13.92
CA TYR A 230 13.59 -17.18 -14.00
C TYR A 230 15.01 -17.43 -13.47
N PRO A 231 16.05 -16.90 -14.13
CA PRO A 231 17.42 -17.13 -13.70
C PRO A 231 17.61 -16.64 -12.26
N ALA A 232 18.35 -17.40 -11.45
CA ALA A 232 18.75 -17.00 -10.10
C ALA A 232 19.31 -15.56 -10.13
N GLY A 233 18.73 -14.65 -9.33
CA GLY A 233 19.05 -13.21 -9.36
C GLY A 233 18.01 -12.31 -10.02
N SER A 234 16.76 -12.75 -10.14
CA SER A 234 15.65 -12.03 -10.81
C SER A 234 14.65 -11.35 -9.87
N ASP A 235 14.82 -11.47 -8.54
CA ASP A 235 14.00 -10.73 -7.59
C ASP A 235 14.34 -9.22 -7.63
N PRO A 236 13.34 -8.35 -7.93
CA PRO A 236 13.55 -6.91 -7.96
C PRO A 236 13.95 -6.31 -6.62
N LEU A 237 13.49 -6.93 -5.53
CA LEU A 237 13.65 -6.50 -4.15
C LEU A 237 14.80 -7.25 -3.46
N CYS A 238 15.26 -8.37 -4.01
CA CYS A 238 16.21 -9.25 -3.33
C CYS A 238 17.38 -9.76 -4.20
N THR A 239 18.47 -10.18 -3.54
CA THR A 239 19.65 -10.72 -4.21
C THR A 239 20.02 -12.11 -3.68
N GLY A 240 19.60 -13.18 -4.37
CA GLY A 240 20.00 -14.55 -4.02
C GLY A 240 19.46 -15.06 -2.67
N ASN A 241 19.43 -16.39 -2.52
CA ASN A 241 18.97 -17.16 -1.35
C ASN A 241 17.68 -16.66 -0.66
N TYR A 242 16.55 -17.06 -1.24
CA TYR A 242 15.25 -17.08 -0.56
C TYR A 242 15.33 -18.00 0.67
N SER A 243 14.63 -17.67 1.75
CA SER A 243 14.43 -18.64 2.83
C SER A 243 13.47 -19.75 2.37
N ASP A 244 13.41 -20.84 3.14
CA ASP A 244 12.49 -21.96 2.90
C ASP A 244 11.01 -21.53 2.93
N ASP A 245 10.70 -20.35 3.45
CA ASP A 245 9.39 -19.70 3.38
C ASP A 245 9.44 -18.50 2.44
N ALA A 246 8.88 -18.70 1.25
CA ALA A 246 8.87 -17.85 0.04
C ALA A 246 8.39 -16.39 0.16
N ILE A 247 8.24 -15.88 1.37
CA ILE A 247 7.91 -14.49 1.71
C ILE A 247 9.16 -13.77 2.22
N ASN A 248 10.17 -14.50 2.72
CA ASN A 248 11.37 -13.87 3.23
C ASN A 248 12.47 -13.83 2.21
N CYS A 249 13.08 -12.67 2.22
CA CYS A 249 14.31 -12.42 1.53
C CYS A 249 15.34 -11.96 2.55
N ASN A 250 16.44 -12.70 2.58
CA ASN A 250 17.51 -12.50 3.54
C ASN A 250 18.49 -11.42 3.08
N ASP A 251 18.47 -11.05 1.79
CA ASP A 251 19.40 -10.10 1.19
C ASP A 251 18.69 -9.10 0.27
N VAL A 252 18.87 -7.82 0.56
CA VAL A 252 18.19 -6.71 -0.13
C VAL A 252 18.88 -6.34 -1.46
N ASN A 253 18.09 -6.10 -2.51
CA ASN A 253 18.57 -5.56 -3.77
C ASN A 253 18.95 -4.05 -3.66
N PRO A 254 20.22 -3.68 -3.85
CA PRO A 254 20.67 -2.28 -3.75
C PRO A 254 19.98 -1.31 -4.73
N SER A 255 19.55 -1.82 -5.89
CA SER A 255 18.83 -1.03 -6.90
C SER A 255 17.41 -0.67 -6.42
N ALA A 256 16.74 -1.60 -5.71
CA ALA A 256 15.45 -1.33 -5.08
C ALA A 256 15.56 -0.28 -3.97
N VAL A 257 16.57 -0.39 -3.09
CA VAL A 257 16.82 0.61 -2.04
C VAL A 257 16.97 2.01 -2.63
N THR A 258 17.74 2.12 -3.72
CA THR A 258 17.95 3.39 -4.43
C THR A 258 16.66 3.93 -5.04
N CYS A 259 15.84 3.07 -5.64
CA CYS A 259 14.52 3.44 -6.18
C CYS A 259 13.58 3.96 -5.08
N LEU A 260 13.49 3.27 -3.94
CA LEU A 260 12.65 3.64 -2.81
C LEU A 260 13.09 4.90 -2.08
N ALA A 261 14.40 5.16 -2.06
CA ALA A 261 14.91 6.43 -1.57
C ALA A 261 14.37 7.59 -2.42
N GLY A 262 14.30 7.42 -3.76
CA GLY A 262 13.72 8.40 -4.69
C GLY A 262 12.22 8.68 -4.45
N LEU A 263 11.45 7.66 -4.07
CA LEU A 263 10.02 7.80 -3.73
C LEU A 263 9.78 8.81 -2.59
N THR A 264 10.63 8.80 -1.57
CA THR A 264 10.47 9.72 -0.43
C THR A 264 10.64 11.18 -0.88
N THR A 265 11.53 11.43 -1.84
CA THR A 265 11.79 12.76 -2.41
C THR A 265 10.64 13.28 -3.26
N LYS A 266 9.88 12.41 -3.94
CA LYS A 266 8.70 12.80 -4.76
C LYS A 266 7.55 13.38 -3.93
N TYR A 267 7.45 13.04 -2.64
CA TYR A 267 6.31 13.39 -1.78
C TYR A 267 6.68 14.23 -0.54
N GLN A 268 7.90 14.80 -0.51
CA GLN A 268 8.34 15.82 0.46
C GLN A 268 8.09 17.23 -0.07
#